data_AF-A0A8B7NS36-F1
#
_entry.id   AF-A0A8B7NS36-F1
#
_cell.length_a   1.000
_cell.length_b   1.000
_cell.length_c   1.000
_cell.angle_alpha   90.00
_cell.angle_beta   90.00
_cell.angle_gamma   90.00
#
_symmetry.space_group_name_H-M   'P 1'
#
loop_
_entity.id
_entity.type
_entity.pdbx_description
1 polymer ?
#
loop_
_entity_poly.entity_id
_entity_poly.type
_entity_poly.pdbx_seq_one_letter_code
_entity_poly.pdbx_strand_id
1 'polypeptide(L)'
;MPILGGCLCFDLPTGSKIIGVIYLVSALLNSLMLTVVTLMLWVIDLLPQVLAMLETALLEGAHQVQDGSHDAHDHGAHDHGAHEHGSDDYEDSAEFRNGTDASVENIKEALEVLKSSVMAVKVAVLVLLVLAILSVITSSMLIHGVRKNSRSLLVPWLVQEVLHIVVFLAAVVVMFGLFGVHEVAWAIAVPLLVVMCVQVFFMCVVASQHQALGLIRMHDEMCMK
;
A
#
# COMPACT_ATOMS: atom_id res chain seq x y z
N MET A 1 -2.54 31.25 -33.89
CA MET A 1 -4.01 31.47 -33.92
C MET A 1 -4.56 31.29 -32.51
N PRO A 2 -5.13 32.33 -31.88
CA PRO A 2 -5.71 32.28 -30.53
C PRO A 2 -7.21 32.02 -30.63
N ILE A 3 -7.65 30.75 -30.65
CA ILE A 3 -9.09 30.40 -30.68
C ILE A 3 -9.56 29.73 -29.37
N LEU A 4 -8.66 29.54 -28.39
CA LEU A 4 -9.00 29.06 -27.03
C LEU A 4 -8.86 30.17 -25.96
N GLY A 5 -9.15 31.42 -26.33
CA GLY A 5 -8.97 32.60 -25.47
C GLY A 5 -9.98 32.77 -24.31
N GLY A 6 -10.83 31.79 -24.06
CA GLY A 6 -12.09 32.03 -23.35
C GLY A 6 -12.19 31.63 -21.88
N CYS A 7 -11.33 30.76 -21.32
CA CYS A 7 -11.67 30.22 -20.00
C CYS A 7 -10.62 30.34 -18.89
N LEU A 8 -9.30 30.31 -19.14
CA LEU A 8 -8.29 30.46 -18.07
C LEU A 8 -6.93 30.82 -18.71
N CYS A 9 -6.86 31.97 -19.37
CA CYS A 9 -5.64 32.47 -20.02
C CYS A 9 -4.67 33.04 -18.98
N PHE A 10 -4.22 32.22 -18.03
CA PHE A 10 -2.96 32.50 -17.37
C PHE A 10 -1.86 32.49 -18.44
N ASP A 11 -0.97 33.48 -18.35
CA ASP A 11 0.24 33.51 -19.17
C ASP A 11 0.91 32.13 -19.15
N LEU A 12 1.25 31.57 -20.32
CA LEU A 12 1.78 30.21 -20.47
C LEU A 12 2.86 29.84 -19.42
N PRO A 13 3.85 30.72 -19.12
CA PRO A 13 4.86 30.46 -18.09
C PRO A 13 4.32 30.52 -16.66
N THR A 14 3.23 31.24 -16.41
CA THR A 14 2.59 31.34 -15.10
C THR A 14 1.70 30.13 -14.83
N GLY A 15 0.91 29.70 -15.81
CA GLY A 15 0.04 28.53 -15.70
C GLY A 15 0.83 27.24 -15.43
N SER A 16 1.92 27.01 -16.16
CA SER A 16 2.78 25.83 -15.97
C SER A 16 3.45 25.79 -14.59
N LYS A 17 3.87 26.94 -14.04
CA LYS A 17 4.40 27.03 -12.68
C LYS A 17 3.34 26.69 -11.63
N ILE A 18 2.13 27.23 -11.77
CA ILE A 18 1.03 26.96 -10.84
C ILE A 18 0.68 25.47 -10.85
N ILE A 19 0.54 24.87 -12.05
CA ILE A 19 0.27 23.43 -12.19
C ILE A 19 1.39 22.61 -11.54
N GLY A 20 2.66 22.94 -11.81
CA GLY A 20 3.80 22.25 -11.21
C GLY A 20 3.83 22.34 -9.68
N VAL A 21 3.49 23.49 -9.11
CA VAL A 21 3.41 23.67 -7.64
C VAL A 21 2.25 22.86 -7.05
N ILE A 22 1.06 22.89 -7.68
CA ILE A 22 -0.10 22.10 -7.23
C ILE A 22 0.26 20.61 -7.24
N TYR A 23 0.85 20.11 -8.32
CA TYR A 23 1.28 18.71 -8.43
C TYR A 23 2.33 18.34 -7.39
N LEU A 24 3.31 19.21 -7.13
CA LEU A 24 4.33 18.97 -6.12
C LEU A 24 3.70 18.86 -4.72
N VAL A 25 2.78 19.76 -4.37
CA VAL A 25 2.08 19.72 -3.07
C VAL A 25 1.24 18.45 -2.96
N SER A 26 0.48 18.11 -4.01
CA SER A 26 -0.30 16.87 -4.05
C SER A 26 0.57 15.62 -3.92
N ALA A 27 1.72 15.57 -4.60
CA ALA A 27 2.66 14.46 -4.53
C ALA A 27 3.28 14.32 -3.13
N LEU A 28 3.65 15.43 -2.49
CA LEU A 28 4.17 15.44 -1.12
C LEU A 28 3.14 14.95 -0.11
N LEU A 29 1.90 15.44 -0.19
CA LEU A 29 0.81 14.99 0.68
C LEU A 29 0.52 13.50 0.48
N ASN A 30 0.48 13.03 -0.77
CA ASN A 30 0.26 11.62 -1.08
C ASN A 30 1.40 10.74 -0.54
N SER A 31 2.65 11.15 -0.75
CA SER A 31 3.83 10.44 -0.23
C SER A 31 3.83 10.37 1.30
N LEU A 32 3.48 11.47 1.98
CA LEU A 32 3.37 11.52 3.43
C LEU A 32 2.27 10.56 3.92
N MET A 33 1.09 10.61 3.32
CA MET A 33 -0.02 9.72 3.68
C MET A 33 0.33 8.25 3.46
N LEU A 34 0.93 7.90 2.31
CA LEU A 34 1.38 6.53 2.02
C LEU A 34 2.46 6.05 2.99
N THR A 35 3.37 6.94 3.39
CA THR A 35 4.39 6.62 4.41
C THR A 35 3.73 6.30 5.75
N VAL A 36 2.76 7.09 6.18
CA VAL A 36 2.00 6.84 7.42
C VAL A 36 1.24 5.51 7.35
N VAL A 37 0.53 5.26 6.25
CA VAL A 37 -0.19 3.98 6.04
C VAL A 37 0.77 2.80 6.06
N THR A 38 1.92 2.92 5.39
CA THR A 38 2.96 1.88 5.38
C THR A 38 3.45 1.60 6.80
N LEU A 39 3.80 2.64 7.56
CA LEU A 39 4.22 2.50 8.95
C LEU A 39 3.16 1.83 9.82
N MET A 40 1.89 2.21 9.65
CA MET A 40 0.78 1.60 10.39
C MET A 40 0.64 0.10 10.07
N LEU A 41 0.77 -0.30 8.79
CA LEU A 41 0.76 -1.71 8.42
C LEU A 41 1.90 -2.48 9.11
N TRP A 42 3.12 -1.93 9.07
CA TRP A 42 4.27 -2.55 9.75
C TRP A 42 4.08 -2.67 11.26
N VAL A 43 3.50 -1.66 11.92
CA VAL A 43 3.20 -1.72 13.36
C VAL A 43 2.17 -2.81 13.66
N ILE A 44 1.11 -2.93 12.85
CA ILE A 44 0.08 -3.95 13.01
C ILE A 44 0.67 -5.36 12.90
N ASP A 45 1.64 -5.59 12.02
CA ASP A 45 2.31 -6.89 11.89
C ASP A 45 3.36 -7.17 12.97
N LEU A 46 4.07 -6.14 13.41
CA LEU A 46 5.14 -6.28 14.39
C LEU A 46 4.57 -6.56 15.78
N LEU A 47 3.44 -5.94 16.13
CA LEU A 47 2.82 -6.06 17.44
C LEU A 47 2.54 -7.52 17.87
N PRO A 48 1.86 -8.38 17.07
CA PRO A 48 1.61 -9.76 17.46
C PRO A 48 2.89 -10.61 17.52
N GLN A 49 3.89 -10.33 16.67
CA GLN A 49 5.16 -11.05 16.72
C GLN A 49 5.93 -10.77 18.01
N VAL A 50 5.94 -9.51 18.44
CA VAL A 50 6.56 -9.09 19.71
C VAL A 50 5.79 -9.66 20.90
N LEU A 51 4.46 -9.66 20.86
CA LEU A 51 3.63 -10.27 21.91
C LEU A 51 3.89 -11.78 22.04
N ALA A 52 3.94 -12.51 20.92
CA ALA A 52 4.23 -13.95 20.93
C ALA A 52 5.62 -14.25 21.49
N MET A 53 6.63 -13.48 21.09
CA MET A 53 8.00 -13.61 21.61
C MET A 53 8.07 -13.33 23.11
N LEU A 54 7.28 -12.35 23.59
CA LEU A 54 7.21 -12.01 25.01
C LEU A 54 6.54 -13.12 25.82
N GLU A 55 5.47 -13.72 25.31
CA GLU A 55 4.80 -14.86 25.96
C GLU A 55 5.73 -16.07 26.08
N THR A 56 6.48 -16.41 25.02
CA THR A 56 7.45 -17.51 25.07
C THR A 56 8.57 -17.24 26.09
N ALA A 57 9.08 -16.01 26.15
CA ALA A 57 10.12 -15.63 27.10
C ALA A 57 9.63 -15.67 28.55
N LEU A 58 8.37 -15.28 28.80
CA LEU A 58 7.76 -15.34 30.13
C LEU A 58 7.55 -16.79 30.60
N LEU A 59 7.13 -17.69 29.71
CA LEU A 59 6.96 -19.11 30.04
C LEU A 59 8.29 -19.80 30.31
N GLU A 60 9.33 -19.54 29.50
CA GLU A 60 10.68 -20.07 29.73
C GLU A 60 11.26 -19.61 31.08
N GLY A 61 11.05 -18.35 31.44
CA GLY A 61 11.46 -17.81 32.73
C GLY A 61 10.74 -18.47 33.92
N ALA A 62 9.46 -18.82 33.77
CA ALA A 62 8.69 -19.49 34.82
C ALA A 62 9.18 -20.94 35.07
N HIS A 63 9.52 -21.68 34.01
CA HIS A 63 10.03 -23.06 34.13
C HIS A 63 11.39 -23.13 34.83
N GLN A 64 12.31 -22.19 34.57
CA GLN A 64 13.61 -22.16 35.26
C GLN A 64 13.50 -21.96 36.77
N VAL A 65 12.48 -21.24 37.24
CA VAL A 65 12.25 -21.02 38.69
C VAL A 65 11.72 -22.29 39.36
N GLN A 66 10.94 -23.11 38.65
CA GLN A 66 10.34 -24.32 39.22
C GLN A 66 11.34 -25.48 39.32
N ASP A 67 12.21 -25.66 38.32
CA ASP A 67 13.23 -26.72 38.36
C ASP A 67 14.29 -26.47 39.44
N GLY A 68 14.65 -25.21 39.72
CA GLY A 68 15.57 -24.86 40.81
C GLY A 68 15.03 -25.15 42.22
N SER A 69 13.72 -25.41 42.37
CA SER A 69 13.08 -25.71 43.66
C SER A 69 13.00 -27.21 43.96
N HIS A 70 13.11 -28.08 42.94
CA HIS A 70 12.89 -29.52 43.10
C HIS A 70 14.13 -30.29 43.61
N ASP A 71 15.34 -29.74 43.51
CA ASP A 71 16.55 -30.35 44.04
C ASP A 71 16.68 -30.23 45.58
N ALA A 72 15.74 -29.56 46.27
CA ALA A 72 15.82 -29.35 47.71
C ALA A 72 15.03 -30.36 48.56
N HIS A 73 14.26 -31.29 47.97
CA HIS A 73 13.27 -32.06 48.73
C HIS A 73 13.15 -33.57 48.43
N ASP A 74 14.14 -34.22 47.81
CA ASP A 74 14.12 -35.68 47.63
C ASP A 74 14.95 -36.42 48.69
N HIS A 75 14.41 -36.43 49.91
CA HIS A 75 14.74 -37.42 50.93
C HIS A 75 13.49 -37.75 51.75
N GLY A 76 12.76 -38.79 51.34
CA GLY A 76 11.93 -39.54 52.27
C GLY A 76 10.66 -40.18 51.73
N ALA A 77 10.64 -41.51 51.85
CA ALA A 77 9.47 -42.38 52.07
C ALA A 77 8.69 -42.90 50.85
N HIS A 78 9.01 -44.16 50.52
CA HIS A 78 8.07 -45.25 50.29
C HIS A 78 6.68 -45.06 50.92
N ASP A 79 5.59 -45.32 50.18
CA ASP A 79 4.61 -46.34 50.60
C ASP A 79 3.71 -46.81 49.45
N HIS A 80 3.30 -48.07 49.54
CA HIS A 80 2.44 -48.82 48.64
C HIS A 80 0.95 -48.46 48.79
N GLY A 81 0.17 -48.54 47.70
CA GLY A 81 -1.28 -48.53 47.81
C GLY A 81 -2.01 -48.63 46.48
N ALA A 82 -2.26 -49.86 46.04
CA ALA A 82 -3.10 -50.19 44.90
C ALA A 82 -4.55 -49.71 45.08
N HIS A 83 -5.20 -49.27 43.99
CA HIS A 83 -6.56 -49.67 43.65
C HIS A 83 -6.92 -49.24 42.23
N GLU A 84 -6.93 -50.20 41.32
CA GLU A 84 -7.54 -50.11 40.00
C GLU A 84 -9.07 -50.25 40.15
N HIS A 85 -9.84 -49.25 39.73
CA HIS A 85 -11.27 -49.42 39.47
C HIS A 85 -11.83 -48.32 38.57
N GLY A 86 -12.51 -48.71 37.49
CA GLY A 86 -13.49 -47.85 36.80
C GLY A 86 -13.20 -47.53 35.35
N SER A 87 -13.11 -48.55 34.51
CA SER A 87 -13.37 -48.46 33.06
C SER A 87 -14.89 -48.35 32.85
N ASP A 88 -15.35 -47.46 31.96
CA ASP A 88 -16.53 -47.62 31.07
C ASP A 88 -17.28 -46.32 30.67
N ASP A 89 -16.67 -45.12 30.74
CA ASP A 89 -17.31 -43.85 30.32
C ASP A 89 -16.62 -43.14 29.13
N TYR A 90 -16.19 -43.86 28.08
CA TYR A 90 -15.35 -43.28 27.00
C TYR A 90 -16.03 -42.92 25.67
N GLU A 91 -17.32 -43.20 25.45
CA GLU A 91 -17.93 -43.01 24.11
C GLU A 91 -18.44 -41.58 23.83
N ASP A 92 -18.77 -40.77 24.85
CA ASP A 92 -19.32 -39.41 24.65
C ASP A 92 -18.23 -38.34 24.32
N SER A 93 -16.96 -38.68 24.53
CA SER A 93 -15.83 -37.76 24.29
C SER A 93 -15.38 -37.69 22.83
N ALA A 94 -15.77 -38.65 22.00
CA ALA A 94 -15.29 -38.76 20.62
C ALA A 94 -16.05 -37.82 19.66
N GLU A 95 -17.34 -37.61 19.87
CA GLU A 95 -18.19 -36.80 18.98
C GLU A 95 -17.94 -35.28 19.16
N PHE A 96 -17.69 -34.84 20.41
CA PHE A 96 -17.29 -33.46 20.71
C PHE A 96 -15.91 -33.09 20.13
N ARG A 97 -14.98 -34.05 20.08
CA ARG A 97 -13.64 -33.85 19.49
C ARG A 97 -13.70 -33.62 17.99
N ASN A 98 -14.55 -34.38 17.27
CA ASN A 98 -14.67 -34.30 15.82
C ASN A 98 -15.23 -32.93 15.36
N GLY A 99 -16.16 -32.32 16.10
CA GLY A 99 -16.68 -30.98 15.80
C GLY A 99 -15.66 -29.86 16.02
N THR A 100 -14.76 -30.03 16.99
CA THR A 100 -13.71 -29.04 17.30
C THR A 100 -12.62 -29.04 16.22
N ASP A 101 -12.22 -30.22 15.74
CA ASP A 101 -11.17 -30.37 14.74
C ASP A 101 -11.56 -29.73 13.39
N ALA A 102 -12.81 -29.92 12.94
CA ALA A 102 -13.33 -29.30 11.72
C ALA A 102 -13.41 -27.77 11.80
N SER A 103 -13.71 -27.21 12.98
CA SER A 103 -13.72 -25.75 13.20
C SER A 103 -12.31 -25.16 13.14
N VAL A 104 -11.33 -25.85 13.75
CA VAL A 104 -9.91 -25.43 13.74
C VAL A 104 -9.33 -25.45 12.33
N GLU A 105 -9.66 -26.45 11.51
CA GLU A 105 -9.19 -26.54 10.12
C GLU A 105 -9.70 -25.38 9.25
N ASN A 106 -11.00 -25.05 9.33
CA ASN A 106 -11.59 -23.91 8.61
C ASN A 106 -10.95 -22.57 9.02
N ILE A 107 -10.65 -22.39 10.32
CA ILE A 107 -9.98 -21.18 10.81
C ILE A 107 -8.57 -21.08 10.25
N LYS A 108 -7.83 -22.20 10.19
CA LYS A 108 -6.48 -22.23 9.66
C LYS A 108 -6.45 -21.88 8.17
N GLU A 109 -7.37 -22.42 7.38
CA GLU A 109 -7.49 -22.08 5.95
C GLU A 109 -7.80 -20.59 5.76
N ALA A 110 -8.75 -20.05 6.50
CA ALA A 110 -9.08 -18.61 6.46
C ALA A 110 -7.88 -17.73 6.84
N LEU A 111 -7.09 -18.15 7.84
CA LEU A 111 -5.88 -17.45 8.28
C LEU A 111 -4.79 -17.45 7.19
N GLU A 112 -4.61 -18.56 6.47
CA GLU A 112 -3.64 -18.66 5.37
C GLU A 112 -4.01 -17.74 4.20
N VAL A 113 -5.29 -17.70 3.83
CA VAL A 113 -5.82 -16.79 2.80
C VAL A 113 -5.64 -15.32 3.22
N LEU A 114 -5.94 -15.00 4.48
CA LEU A 114 -5.75 -13.65 5.02
C LEU A 114 -4.28 -13.24 5.00
N LYS A 115 -3.36 -14.11 5.42
CA LYS A 115 -1.91 -13.83 5.44
C LYS A 115 -1.37 -13.58 4.04
N SER A 116 -1.79 -14.38 3.05
CA SER A 116 -1.43 -14.19 1.65
C SER A 116 -1.91 -12.83 1.12
N SER A 117 -3.16 -12.47 1.44
CA SER A 117 -3.76 -11.19 1.04
C SER A 117 -3.04 -9.99 1.66
N VAL A 118 -2.68 -10.06 2.94
CA VAL A 118 -1.93 -9.00 3.64
C VAL A 118 -0.55 -8.81 3.00
N MET A 119 0.15 -9.88 2.65
CA MET A 119 1.44 -9.77 1.97
C MET A 119 1.33 -9.11 0.60
N ALA A 120 0.31 -9.47 -0.19
CA ALA A 120 0.05 -8.83 -1.48
C ALA A 120 -0.25 -7.33 -1.32
N VAL A 121 -1.06 -6.95 -0.34
CA VAL A 121 -1.37 -5.54 -0.03
C VAL A 121 -0.11 -4.76 0.34
N LYS A 122 0.78 -5.31 1.17
CA LYS A 122 2.05 -4.65 1.52
C LYS A 122 2.91 -4.39 0.30
N VAL A 123 3.04 -5.38 -0.59
CA VAL A 123 3.83 -5.24 -1.82
C VAL A 123 3.22 -4.14 -2.69
N ALA A 124 1.89 -4.12 -2.85
CA ALA A 124 1.20 -3.07 -3.60
C ALA A 124 1.44 -1.68 -2.99
N VAL A 125 1.30 -1.52 -1.68
CA VAL A 125 1.55 -0.26 -0.97
C VAL A 125 3.01 0.19 -1.12
N LEU A 126 3.97 -0.73 -1.06
CA LEU A 126 5.39 -0.42 -1.28
C LEU A 126 5.65 0.08 -2.70
N VAL A 127 5.04 -0.55 -3.72
CA VAL A 127 5.12 -0.09 -5.11
C VAL A 127 4.52 1.31 -5.27
N LEU A 128 3.36 1.56 -4.66
CA LEU A 128 2.74 2.89 -4.65
C LEU A 128 3.61 3.94 -3.96
N LEU A 129 4.30 3.58 -2.87
CA LEU A 129 5.24 4.47 -2.18
C LEU A 129 6.42 4.84 -3.08
N VAL A 130 7.00 3.87 -3.80
CA VAL A 130 8.07 4.14 -4.78
C VAL A 130 7.59 5.06 -5.89
N LEU A 131 6.38 4.82 -6.43
CA LEU A 131 5.77 5.69 -7.43
C LEU A 131 5.51 7.11 -6.90
N ALA A 132 5.11 7.25 -5.63
CA ALA A 132 4.92 8.55 -4.98
C ALA A 132 6.24 9.30 -4.77
N ILE A 133 7.33 8.62 -4.45
CA ILE A 133 8.66 9.25 -4.37
C ILE A 133 9.11 9.70 -5.77
N LEU A 134 8.96 8.83 -6.78
CA LEU A 134 9.26 9.18 -8.17
C LEU A 134 8.44 10.37 -8.65
N SER A 135 7.18 10.48 -8.23
CA SER A 135 6.32 11.62 -8.60
C SER A 135 6.80 12.95 -8.00
N VAL A 136 7.34 12.94 -6.79
CA VAL A 136 7.99 14.13 -6.19
C VAL A 136 9.22 14.55 -6.98
N ILE A 137 10.05 13.57 -7.39
CA ILE A 137 11.26 13.82 -8.19
C ILE A 137 10.87 14.40 -9.56
N THR A 138 9.94 13.79 -10.27
CA THR A 138 9.51 14.24 -11.60
C THR A 138 8.77 15.57 -11.55
N SER A 139 7.98 15.84 -10.50
CA SER A 139 7.36 17.16 -10.29
C SER A 139 8.41 18.25 -10.04
N SER A 140 9.48 17.93 -9.31
CA SER A 140 10.61 18.85 -9.12
C SER A 140 11.36 19.11 -10.45
N MET A 141 11.54 18.07 -11.27
CA MET A 141 12.11 18.20 -12.62
C MET A 141 11.23 19.05 -13.55
N LEU A 142 9.90 18.91 -13.46
CA LEU A 142 8.95 19.72 -14.22
C LEU A 142 9.13 21.22 -13.91
N ILE A 143 9.17 21.58 -12.63
CA ILE A 143 9.38 22.97 -12.19
C ILE A 143 10.73 23.51 -12.71
N HIS A 144 11.79 22.70 -12.63
CA HIS A 144 13.10 23.09 -13.15
C HIS A 144 13.10 23.21 -14.68
N GLY A 145 12.43 22.30 -15.39
CA GLY A 145 12.29 22.30 -16.84
C GLY A 145 11.57 23.54 -17.35
N VAL A 146 10.49 23.94 -16.65
CA VAL A 146 9.76 25.19 -16.94
C VAL A 146 10.65 26.41 -16.69
N ARG A 147 11.45 26.43 -15.61
CA ARG A 147 12.35 27.56 -15.33
C ARG A 147 13.48 27.69 -16.36
N LYS A 148 14.01 26.58 -16.86
CA LYS A 148 15.13 26.53 -17.79
C LYS A 148 14.70 26.51 -19.27
N ASN A 149 13.40 26.53 -19.56
CA ASN A 149 12.85 26.36 -20.92
C ASN A 149 13.40 25.12 -21.65
N SER A 150 13.72 24.05 -20.91
CA SER A 150 14.34 22.84 -21.45
C SER A 150 13.32 21.70 -21.59
N ARG A 151 12.99 21.35 -22.82
CA ARG A 151 12.00 20.31 -23.18
C ARG A 151 12.32 18.92 -22.64
N SER A 152 13.61 18.58 -22.54
CA SER A 152 14.05 17.24 -22.14
C SER A 152 13.64 16.87 -20.71
N LEU A 153 13.41 17.85 -19.84
CA LEU A 153 13.02 17.64 -18.44
C LEU A 153 11.51 17.40 -18.25
N LEU A 154 10.70 17.60 -19.30
CA LEU A 154 9.25 17.41 -19.24
C LEU A 154 8.85 15.97 -19.62
N VAL A 155 9.68 15.28 -20.41
CA VAL A 155 9.42 13.90 -20.85
C VAL A 155 9.35 12.91 -19.67
N PRO A 156 10.27 12.93 -18.68
CA PRO A 156 10.17 12.02 -17.53
C PRO A 156 8.89 12.21 -16.72
N TRP A 157 8.41 13.44 -16.58
CA TRP A 157 7.13 13.73 -15.92
C TRP A 157 5.95 13.14 -16.71
N LEU A 158 5.93 13.33 -18.04
CA LEU A 158 4.88 12.80 -18.89
C LEU A 158 4.82 11.26 -18.83
N VAL A 159 5.97 10.59 -18.87
CA VAL A 159 6.06 9.12 -18.76
C VAL A 159 5.55 8.64 -17.40
N GLN A 160 5.90 9.33 -16.31
CA GLN A 160 5.42 9.01 -14.97
C GLN A 160 3.89 9.14 -14.86
N GLU A 161 3.28 10.16 -15.45
CA GLU A 161 1.83 10.34 -15.44
C GLU A 161 1.10 9.23 -16.20
N VAL A 162 1.63 8.81 -17.36
CA VAL A 162 1.09 7.65 -18.08
C VAL A 162 1.19 6.39 -17.24
N LEU A 163 2.31 6.18 -16.54
CA LEU A 163 2.49 5.04 -15.64
C LEU A 163 1.45 5.05 -14.50
N HIS A 164 1.18 6.21 -13.90
CA HIS A 164 0.12 6.34 -12.89
C HIS A 164 -1.25 5.97 -13.45
N ILE A 165 -1.61 6.48 -14.63
CA ILE A 165 -2.90 6.16 -15.27
C ILE A 165 -3.06 4.65 -15.47
N VAL A 166 -2.01 3.97 -15.94
CA VAL A 166 -2.03 2.51 -16.12
C VAL A 166 -2.18 1.77 -14.80
N VAL A 167 -1.44 2.17 -13.76
CA VAL A 167 -1.51 1.56 -12.43
C VAL A 167 -2.88 1.78 -11.79
N PHE A 168 -3.46 2.99 -11.88
CA PHE A 168 -4.80 3.28 -11.38
C PHE A 168 -5.86 2.47 -12.10
N LEU A 169 -5.77 2.35 -13.44
CA LEU A 169 -6.70 1.54 -14.22
C LEU A 169 -6.61 0.06 -13.81
N ALA A 170 -5.40 -0.48 -13.67
CA ALA A 170 -5.19 -1.85 -13.19
C ALA A 170 -5.76 -2.05 -11.78
N ALA A 171 -5.56 -1.09 -10.87
CA ALA A 171 -6.10 -1.13 -9.52
C ALA A 171 -7.64 -1.15 -9.51
N VAL A 172 -8.30 -0.36 -10.37
CA VAL A 172 -9.76 -0.40 -10.53
C VAL A 172 -10.23 -1.76 -11.06
N VAL A 173 -9.56 -2.33 -12.06
CA VAL A 173 -9.90 -3.67 -12.59
C VAL A 173 -9.76 -4.74 -11.52
N VAL A 174 -8.65 -4.74 -10.77
CA VAL A 174 -8.43 -5.68 -9.66
C VAL A 174 -9.49 -5.50 -8.58
N MET A 175 -9.85 -4.26 -8.24
CA MET A 175 -10.88 -3.98 -7.24
C MET A 175 -12.23 -4.58 -7.66
N PHE A 176 -12.69 -4.36 -8.90
CA PHE A 176 -13.93 -4.98 -9.38
C PHE A 176 -13.84 -6.50 -9.48
N GLY A 177 -12.65 -7.06 -9.75
CA GLY A 177 -12.43 -8.50 -9.72
C GLY A 177 -12.55 -9.11 -8.32
N LEU A 178 -12.07 -8.40 -7.29
CA LEU A 178 -12.08 -8.87 -5.90
C LEU A 178 -13.41 -8.63 -5.19
N PHE A 179 -13.97 -7.43 -5.35
CA PHE A 179 -15.20 -7.01 -4.67
C PHE A 179 -16.46 -7.21 -5.52
N GLY A 180 -16.34 -7.63 -6.78
CA GLY A 180 -17.47 -7.75 -7.68
C GLY A 180 -18.20 -6.42 -7.90
N VAL A 181 -19.49 -6.50 -8.25
CA VAL A 181 -20.36 -5.34 -8.53
C VAL A 181 -21.12 -4.91 -7.26
N HIS A 182 -20.41 -4.80 -6.13
CA HIS A 182 -21.00 -4.28 -4.89
C HIS A 182 -21.02 -2.74 -4.90
N GLU A 183 -21.97 -2.15 -4.16
CA GLU A 183 -22.11 -0.69 -4.03
C GLU A 183 -20.81 -0.01 -3.54
N VAL A 184 -20.07 -0.71 -2.68
CA VAL A 184 -18.78 -0.25 -2.14
C VAL A 184 -17.73 -0.08 -3.25
N ALA A 185 -17.68 -0.99 -4.23
CA ALA A 185 -16.72 -0.90 -5.34
C ALA A 185 -16.97 0.35 -6.19
N TRP A 186 -18.25 0.65 -6.49
CA TRP A 186 -18.64 1.86 -7.21
C TRP A 186 -18.34 3.15 -6.44
N ALA A 187 -18.61 3.15 -5.14
CA ALA A 187 -18.33 4.30 -4.28
C ALA A 187 -16.84 4.70 -4.29
N ILE A 188 -15.93 3.75 -4.48
CA ILE A 188 -14.48 4.00 -4.56
C ILE A 188 -14.05 4.26 -6.01
N ALA A 189 -14.57 3.49 -6.97
CA ALA A 189 -14.17 3.58 -8.38
C ALA A 189 -14.55 4.91 -9.04
N VAL A 190 -15.73 5.47 -8.74
CA VAL A 190 -16.19 6.71 -9.37
C VAL A 190 -15.27 7.89 -9.05
N PRO A 191 -14.89 8.17 -7.78
CA PRO A 191 -13.89 9.19 -7.46
C PRO A 191 -12.55 8.96 -8.18
N LEU A 192 -12.08 7.71 -8.25
CA LEU A 192 -10.82 7.40 -8.95
C LEU A 192 -10.88 7.72 -10.44
N LEU A 193 -12.00 7.41 -11.11
CA LEU A 193 -12.20 7.75 -12.51
C LEU A 193 -12.26 9.27 -12.73
N VAL A 194 -12.90 10.01 -11.83
CA VAL A 194 -12.92 11.48 -11.91
C VAL A 194 -11.51 12.06 -11.77
N VAL A 195 -10.74 11.56 -10.80
CA VAL A 195 -9.33 11.96 -10.62
C VAL A 195 -8.51 11.62 -11.87
N MET A 196 -8.68 10.43 -12.46
CA MET A 196 -8.01 10.05 -13.70
C MET A 196 -8.37 10.99 -14.86
N CYS A 197 -9.64 11.35 -15.03
CA CYS A 197 -10.07 12.30 -16.07
C CYS A 197 -9.43 13.68 -15.90
N VAL A 198 -9.37 14.18 -14.66
CA VAL A 198 -8.70 15.45 -14.34
C VAL A 198 -7.19 15.36 -14.61
N GLN A 199 -6.56 14.24 -14.28
CA GLN A 199 -5.14 14.00 -14.54
C GLN A 199 -4.83 13.96 -16.04
N VAL A 200 -5.65 13.25 -16.84
CA VAL A 200 -5.54 13.23 -18.30
C VAL A 200 -5.73 14.63 -18.88
N PHE A 201 -6.69 15.41 -18.36
CA PHE A 201 -6.87 16.79 -18.78
C PHE A 201 -5.62 17.65 -18.54
N PHE A 202 -5.01 17.58 -17.35
CA PHE A 202 -3.76 18.29 -17.06
C PHE A 202 -2.60 17.82 -17.94
N MET A 203 -2.49 16.51 -18.16
CA MET A 203 -1.50 15.92 -19.07
C MET A 203 -1.64 16.49 -20.49
N CYS A 204 -2.87 16.56 -21.01
CA CYS A 204 -3.17 17.15 -22.32
C CYS A 204 -2.81 18.64 -22.39
N VAL A 205 -3.11 19.41 -21.33
CA VAL A 205 -2.75 20.83 -21.24
C VAL A 205 -1.23 21.01 -21.30
N VAL A 206 -0.49 20.24 -20.49
CA VAL A 206 0.98 20.31 -20.45
C VAL A 206 1.61 19.83 -21.76
N ALA A 207 1.08 18.76 -22.37
CA ALA A 207 1.54 18.26 -23.66
C ALA A 207 1.29 19.27 -24.80
N SER A 208 0.12 19.91 -24.81
CA SER A 208 -0.22 20.98 -25.76
C SER A 208 0.74 22.17 -25.63
N GLN A 209 1.05 22.60 -24.40
CA GLN A 209 2.04 23.65 -24.14
C GLN A 209 3.44 23.27 -24.66
N HIS A 210 3.83 22.00 -24.48
CA HIS A 210 5.11 21.50 -24.97
C HIS A 210 5.20 21.56 -26.50
N GLN A 211 4.12 21.22 -27.22
CA GLN A 211 4.05 21.34 -28.68
C GLN A 211 4.12 22.79 -29.15
N ALA A 212 3.48 23.73 -28.44
CA ALA A 212 3.53 25.16 -28.77
C ALA A 212 4.95 25.72 -28.64
N LEU A 213 5.64 25.41 -27.54
CA LEU A 213 7.06 25.75 -27.37
C LEU A 213 7.92 25.10 -28.46
N GLY A 214 7.57 23.86 -28.84
CA GLY A 214 7.98 23.10 -30.02
C GLY A 214 8.25 23.97 -31.24
N LEU A 215 7.16 24.59 -31.68
CA LEU A 215 7.04 25.32 -32.93
C LEU A 215 7.80 26.65 -32.91
N ILE A 216 7.75 27.40 -31.80
CA ILE A 216 8.40 28.72 -31.69
C ILE A 216 9.91 28.59 -31.91
N ARG A 217 10.55 27.61 -31.27
CA ARG A 217 12.00 27.40 -31.43
C ARG A 217 12.38 27.04 -32.87
N MET A 218 11.56 26.24 -33.55
CA MET A 218 11.84 25.87 -34.94
C MET A 218 11.75 27.11 -35.84
N HIS A 219 10.82 28.02 -35.56
CA HIS A 219 10.74 29.30 -36.24
C HIS A 219 11.98 30.17 -35.98
N ASP A 220 12.43 30.30 -34.73
CA ASP A 220 13.65 31.06 -34.40
C ASP A 220 14.91 30.49 -35.07
N GLU A 221 15.03 29.17 -35.15
CA GLU A 221 16.14 28.48 -35.84
C GLU A 221 16.11 28.69 -37.37
N MET A 222 14.93 28.94 -37.96
CA MET A 222 14.79 29.27 -39.38
C MET A 222 15.09 30.74 -39.68
N CYS A 223 14.78 31.67 -38.76
CA CYS A 223 15.02 33.11 -38.97
C CYS A 223 16.48 33.55 -38.74
N MET A 224 17.30 32.74 -38.04
CA MET A 224 18.71 33.06 -37.79
C MET A 224 19.70 32.49 -38.83
N LYS A 225 19.20 31.96 -39.95
CA LYS A 225 20.00 31.53 -41.11
C LYS A 225 19.74 32.44 -42.30
#